data_AF-A0A0D5CLR1-F1
#
_entry.id   AF-A0A0D5CLR1-F1
#
_cell.length_a   1.000
_cell.length_b   1.000
_cell.length_c   1.000
_cell.angle_alpha   90.00
_cell.angle_beta   90.00
_cell.angle_gamma   90.00
#
_symmetry.space_group_name_H-M   'P 1'
#
loop_
_entity.id
_entity.type
_entity.pdbx_description
1 polymer ?
#
loop_
_entity_poly.entity_id
_entity_poly.type
_entity_poly.pdbx_seq_one_letter_code
_entity_poly.pdbx_strand_id
1 'polypeptide(L)'
;MTEMFIKPQLLPFRVSSYSAAAPIPDRRVGHLNEWSALDAFAREESIDLDMGDESVESLDVRLASLPPARAPELLKDIAVYLGETVISRAPQCSWLLDGNGYPTLDIPNGDRWDVIKFCHWREEGAPSRLLDGVLEIAKRGGGGA
;
A
#
# COMPACT_ATOMS: atom_id res chain seq x y z
N MET A 1 61.68 -24.23 36.42
CA MET A 1 60.58 -24.46 35.46
C MET A 1 59.39 -23.69 35.97
N THR A 2 59.14 -22.51 35.41
CA THR A 2 58.10 -21.59 35.86
C THR A 2 57.30 -21.20 34.64
N GLU A 3 56.09 -21.75 34.52
CA GLU A 3 55.17 -21.45 33.42
C GLU A 3 54.63 -20.02 33.58
N MET A 4 54.90 -19.16 32.58
CA MET A 4 54.28 -17.85 32.46
C MET A 4 52.86 -18.03 31.90
N PHE A 5 51.85 -17.90 32.76
CA PHE A 5 50.46 -17.77 32.33
C PHE A 5 50.24 -16.40 31.67
N ILE A 6 50.11 -16.38 30.35
CA ILE A 6 49.60 -15.23 29.60
C ILE A 6 48.10 -15.12 29.91
N LYS A 7 47.68 -14.07 30.63
CA LYS A 7 46.27 -13.72 30.76
C LYS A 7 45.74 -13.32 29.38
N PRO A 8 44.61 -13.89 28.89
CA PRO A 8 43.99 -13.40 27.67
C PRO A 8 43.49 -11.97 27.93
N GLN A 9 44.13 -10.99 27.29
CA GLN A 9 43.55 -9.66 27.19
C GLN A 9 42.25 -9.79 26.42
N LEU A 10 41.16 -9.29 27.02
CA LEU A 10 39.86 -9.11 26.39
C LEU A 10 40.07 -8.50 25.01
N LEU A 11 39.89 -9.31 23.97
CA LEU A 11 39.81 -8.80 22.60
C LEU A 11 38.64 -7.81 22.58
N PRO A 12 38.82 -6.57 22.11
CA PRO A 12 37.67 -5.73 21.82
C PRO A 12 36.81 -6.52 20.83
N PHE A 13 35.56 -6.71 21.20
CA PHE A 13 34.54 -7.40 20.43
C PHE A 13 34.51 -6.76 19.04
N ARG A 14 35.27 -7.31 18.08
CA ARG A 14 35.13 -6.97 16.67
C ARG A 14 33.83 -7.60 16.24
N VAL A 15 32.74 -6.90 16.47
CA VAL A 15 31.51 -7.10 15.71
C VAL A 15 31.93 -6.95 14.25
N SER A 16 31.89 -8.07 13.53
CA SER A 16 32.01 -8.08 12.08
C SER A 16 30.99 -7.08 11.53
N SER A 17 31.42 -6.21 10.62
CA SER A 17 30.63 -5.12 10.01
C SER A 17 29.50 -5.59 9.09
N TYR A 18 28.86 -6.73 9.40
CA TYR A 18 27.51 -7.00 8.95
C TYR A 18 26.60 -6.08 9.74
N SER A 19 26.49 -4.84 9.29
CA SER A 19 25.37 -3.98 9.61
C SER A 19 24.13 -4.76 9.19
N ALA A 20 23.51 -5.48 10.13
CA ALA A 20 22.10 -5.77 10.01
C ALA A 20 21.46 -4.39 9.98
N ALA A 21 21.20 -3.87 8.77
CA ALA A 21 20.53 -2.60 8.60
C ALA A 21 19.33 -2.63 9.53
N ALA A 22 19.29 -1.71 10.50
CA ALA A 22 18.14 -1.60 11.37
C ALA A 22 16.89 -1.55 10.48
N PRO A 23 15.82 -2.30 10.81
CA PRO A 23 14.63 -2.32 9.97
C PRO A 23 14.17 -0.88 9.74
N ILE A 24 14.02 -0.50 8.47
CA ILE A 24 13.55 0.84 8.11
C ILE A 24 12.15 0.97 8.69
N PRO A 25 11.88 1.98 9.54
CA PRO A 25 10.59 2.12 10.18
C PRO A 25 9.51 2.47 9.17
N ASP A 26 8.30 1.95 9.38
CA ASP A 26 7.12 2.35 8.61
C ASP A 26 6.92 3.88 8.69
N ARG A 27 6.54 4.50 7.58
CA ARG A 27 6.38 5.95 7.45
C ARG A 27 4.96 6.31 7.05
N ARG A 28 4.29 7.14 7.85
CA ARG A 28 3.02 7.75 7.46
C ARG A 28 3.24 8.85 6.41
N VAL A 29 2.39 8.87 5.39
CA VAL A 29 2.38 9.91 4.36
C VAL A 29 0.95 10.42 4.16
N GLY A 30 0.81 11.70 3.82
CA GLY A 30 -0.51 12.33 3.66
C GLY A 30 -1.24 11.83 2.42
N HIS A 31 -0.54 11.83 1.28
CA HIS A 31 -1.07 11.41 -0.01
C HIS A 31 0.05 10.79 -0.85
N LEU A 32 -0.33 9.90 -1.76
CA LEU A 32 0.61 9.31 -2.73
C LEU A 32 0.56 10.01 -4.10
N ASN A 33 -0.52 10.75 -4.41
CA ASN A 33 -0.72 11.76 -5.48
C ASN A 33 -0.15 11.52 -6.89
N GLU A 34 0.38 10.35 -7.20
CA GLU A 34 0.92 10.01 -8.51
C GLU A 34 0.11 8.85 -9.09
N TRP A 35 -0.67 9.16 -10.14
CA TRP A 35 -1.54 8.22 -10.84
C TRP A 35 -1.54 8.48 -12.36
N SER A 36 -0.34 8.68 -12.92
CA SER A 36 -0.14 9.10 -14.31
C SER A 36 -0.64 8.08 -15.35
N ALA A 37 -0.48 6.78 -15.07
CA ALA A 37 -0.95 5.71 -15.94
C ALA A 37 -2.48 5.58 -15.86
N LEU A 38 -3.06 5.77 -14.68
CA LEU A 38 -4.51 5.83 -14.51
C LEU A 38 -5.11 7.06 -15.19
N ASP A 39 -4.48 8.24 -15.12
CA ASP A 39 -4.95 9.44 -15.83
C ASP A 39 -4.99 9.23 -17.34
N ALA A 40 -3.95 8.61 -17.91
CA ALA A 40 -3.91 8.28 -19.33
C ALA A 40 -5.01 7.28 -19.69
N PHE A 41 -5.15 6.22 -18.91
CA PHE A 41 -6.17 5.19 -19.09
C PHE A 41 -7.59 5.74 -18.98
N ALA A 42 -7.88 6.57 -17.99
CA ALA A 42 -9.19 7.18 -17.79
C ALA A 42 -9.58 8.10 -18.97
N ARG A 43 -8.62 8.84 -19.52
CA ARG A 43 -8.84 9.64 -20.74
C ARG A 43 -9.17 8.77 -21.95
N GLU A 44 -8.46 7.67 -22.14
CA GLU A 44 -8.72 6.71 -23.23
C GLU A 44 -10.11 6.07 -23.11
N GLU A 45 -10.53 5.71 -21.89
CA GLU A 45 -11.80 5.04 -21.63
C GLU A 45 -12.96 6.00 -21.34
N SER A 46 -12.72 7.32 -21.38
CA SER A 46 -13.68 8.38 -21.04
C SER A 46 -14.28 8.26 -19.64
N ILE A 47 -13.45 7.95 -18.65
CA ILE A 47 -13.80 7.88 -17.22
C ILE A 47 -13.45 9.20 -16.54
N ASP A 48 -14.39 9.77 -15.79
CA ASP A 48 -14.11 10.90 -14.90
C ASP A 48 -13.56 10.38 -13.56
N LEU A 49 -12.46 10.95 -13.08
CA LEU A 49 -11.75 10.50 -11.88
C LEU A 49 -11.99 11.48 -10.73
N ASP A 50 -13.15 11.39 -10.09
CA ASP A 50 -13.63 12.33 -9.08
C ASP A 50 -13.65 11.77 -7.63
N MET A 51 -13.20 10.53 -7.45
CA MET A 51 -13.28 9.75 -6.20
C MET A 51 -14.72 9.47 -5.72
N GLY A 52 -15.70 9.67 -6.59
CA GLY A 52 -17.09 9.28 -6.41
C GLY A 52 -17.33 7.77 -6.57
N ASP A 53 -18.57 7.35 -6.33
CA ASP A 53 -18.94 5.93 -6.51
C ASP A 53 -18.94 5.54 -7.99
N GLU A 54 -19.44 6.41 -8.86
CA GLU A 54 -19.56 6.17 -10.31
C GLU A 54 -18.19 5.98 -10.98
N SER A 55 -17.18 6.74 -10.55
CA SER A 55 -15.81 6.62 -11.05
C SER A 55 -15.16 5.31 -10.63
N VAL A 56 -15.33 4.89 -9.37
CA VAL A 56 -14.88 3.58 -8.88
C VAL A 56 -15.58 2.43 -9.60
N GLU A 57 -16.90 2.50 -9.81
CA GLU A 57 -17.64 1.48 -10.56
C GLU A 57 -17.20 1.41 -12.03
N SER A 58 -16.97 2.55 -12.67
CA SER A 58 -16.46 2.61 -14.04
C SER A 58 -15.09 1.94 -14.16
N LEU A 59 -14.20 2.17 -13.20
CA LEU A 59 -12.92 1.48 -13.11
C LEU A 59 -13.08 -0.02 -12.88
N ASP A 60 -13.99 -0.45 -12.01
CA ASP A 60 -14.26 -1.87 -11.72
C ASP A 60 -14.71 -2.64 -12.99
N VAL A 61 -15.64 -2.04 -13.75
CA VAL A 61 -16.14 -2.61 -15.00
C VAL A 61 -15.00 -2.77 -16.01
N ARG A 62 -14.15 -1.75 -16.14
CA ARG A 62 -13.02 -1.83 -17.08
C ARG A 62 -11.96 -2.81 -16.61
N LEU A 63 -11.61 -2.81 -15.32
CA LEU A 63 -10.63 -3.71 -14.72
C LEU A 63 -10.98 -5.17 -15.03
N ALA A 64 -12.25 -5.55 -14.88
CA ALA A 64 -12.74 -6.90 -15.20
C ALA A 64 -12.61 -7.29 -16.68
N SER A 65 -12.45 -6.33 -17.59
CA SER A 65 -12.29 -6.54 -19.02
C SER A 65 -10.85 -6.36 -19.52
N LEU A 66 -9.93 -5.93 -18.65
CA LEU A 66 -8.54 -5.70 -19.04
C LEU A 66 -7.86 -7.03 -19.35
N PRO A 67 -7.03 -7.10 -20.41
CA PRO A 67 -6.17 -8.24 -20.61
C PRO A 67 -5.14 -8.31 -19.45
N PRO A 68 -4.75 -9.51 -18.97
CA PRO A 68 -3.80 -9.68 -17.86
C PRO A 68 -2.41 -9.05 -18.09
N ALA A 69 -2.13 -8.70 -19.35
CA ALA A 69 -0.88 -8.05 -19.77
C ALA A 69 -0.88 -6.51 -19.57
N ARG A 70 -1.99 -5.88 -19.14
CA ARG A 70 -1.99 -4.44 -18.88
C ARG A 70 -1.17 -4.13 -17.62
N ALA A 71 -0.34 -3.09 -17.75
CA ALA A 71 0.87 -2.87 -16.98
C ALA A 71 0.66 -2.91 -15.45
N PRO A 72 1.58 -3.50 -14.67
CA PRO A 72 1.61 -3.42 -13.20
C PRO A 72 1.47 -1.99 -12.66
N GLU A 73 1.89 -1.00 -13.45
CA GLU A 73 1.78 0.43 -13.15
C GLU A 73 0.31 0.91 -13.10
N LEU A 74 -0.57 0.42 -13.98
CA LEU A 74 -1.98 0.79 -13.95
C LEU A 74 -2.68 0.24 -12.70
N LEU A 75 -2.39 -1.01 -12.32
CA LEU A 75 -2.93 -1.62 -11.10
C LEU A 75 -2.48 -0.87 -9.85
N LYS A 76 -1.21 -0.44 -9.81
CA LYS A 76 -0.67 0.39 -8.75
C LYS A 76 -1.42 1.73 -8.66
N ASP A 77 -1.61 2.41 -9.79
CA ASP A 77 -2.30 3.70 -9.82
C ASP A 77 -3.78 3.57 -9.43
N ILE A 78 -4.47 2.50 -9.84
CA ILE A 78 -5.83 2.18 -9.37
C ILE A 78 -5.83 1.99 -7.86
N ALA A 79 -4.86 1.25 -7.31
CA ALA A 79 -4.79 1.04 -5.87
C ALA A 79 -4.56 2.34 -5.09
N VAL A 80 -3.70 3.23 -5.60
CA VAL A 80 -3.53 4.59 -5.05
C VAL A 80 -4.85 5.35 -5.10
N TYR A 81 -5.55 5.33 -6.25
CA TYR A 81 -6.84 5.99 -6.42
C TYR A 81 -7.90 5.53 -5.42
N LEU A 82 -8.01 4.21 -5.21
CA LEU A 82 -8.96 3.65 -4.25
C LEU A 82 -8.61 4.03 -2.81
N GLY A 83 -7.32 4.05 -2.45
CA GLY A 83 -6.91 4.47 -1.12
C GLY A 83 -7.18 5.95 -0.87
N GLU A 84 -6.91 6.84 -1.84
CA GLU A 84 -7.28 8.26 -1.76
C GLU A 84 -8.81 8.44 -1.67
N THR A 85 -9.57 7.62 -2.39
CA THR A 85 -11.04 7.59 -2.31
C THR A 85 -11.53 7.16 -0.93
N VAL A 86 -10.84 6.24 -0.25
CA VAL A 86 -11.16 5.91 1.14
C VAL A 86 -10.83 7.07 2.07
N ILE A 87 -9.66 7.69 1.93
CA ILE A 87 -9.24 8.82 2.79
C ILE A 87 -10.20 10.01 2.64
N SER A 88 -10.68 10.30 1.43
CA SER A 88 -11.65 11.38 1.22
C SER A 88 -12.98 11.16 1.96
N ARG A 89 -13.37 9.89 2.17
CA ARG A 89 -14.58 9.48 2.91
C ARG A 89 -14.33 9.27 4.40
N ALA A 90 -13.12 8.88 4.77
CA ALA A 90 -12.69 8.60 6.13
C ALA A 90 -11.31 9.26 6.39
N PRO A 91 -11.28 10.57 6.70
CA PRO A 91 -10.03 11.35 6.84
C PRO A 91 -9.05 10.89 7.93
N GLN A 92 -9.51 10.01 8.81
CA GLN A 92 -8.74 9.36 9.86
C GLN A 92 -7.92 8.16 9.36
N CYS A 93 -8.25 7.62 8.17
CA CYS A 93 -7.37 6.72 7.46
C CYS A 93 -6.15 7.48 6.93
N SER A 94 -5.01 6.80 6.81
CA SER A 94 -3.81 7.43 6.25
C SER A 94 -2.94 6.41 5.53
N TRP A 95 -2.13 6.86 4.59
CA TRP A 95 -1.14 6.00 3.97
C TRP A 95 0.01 5.68 4.92
N LEU A 96 0.41 4.41 4.90
CA LEU A 96 1.57 3.89 5.59
C LEU A 96 2.47 3.17 4.58
N LEU A 97 3.67 3.69 4.41
CA LEU A 97 4.73 3.03 3.65
C LEU A 97 5.48 2.10 4.60
N ASP A 98 5.62 0.83 4.24
CA ASP A 98 6.46 -0.10 5.00
C ASP A 98 7.96 0.24 4.82
N GLY A 99 8.83 -0.50 5.51
CA GLY A 99 10.28 -0.34 5.38
C GLY A 99 10.85 -0.53 3.95
N ASN A 100 10.09 -1.10 3.02
CA ASN A 100 10.43 -1.26 1.61
C ASN A 100 9.77 -0.20 0.71
N GLY A 101 8.98 0.72 1.28
CA GLY A 101 8.21 1.72 0.54
C GLY A 101 6.91 1.18 -0.06
N TYR A 102 6.44 0.00 0.36
CA TYR A 102 5.17 -0.56 -0.08
C TYR A 102 4.00 0.16 0.62
N PRO A 103 3.04 0.72 -0.14
CA PRO A 103 1.93 1.47 0.43
C PRO A 103 0.81 0.57 0.94
N THR A 104 0.39 0.79 2.17
CA THR A 104 -0.83 0.22 2.77
C THR A 104 -1.66 1.33 3.39
N LEU A 105 -2.95 1.12 3.51
CA LEU A 105 -3.83 2.06 4.19
C LEU A 105 -3.92 1.69 5.67
N ASP A 106 -3.52 2.58 6.55
CA ASP A 106 -3.67 2.46 7.99
C ASP A 106 -5.08 2.89 8.40
N ILE A 107 -5.77 2.03 9.15
CA ILE A 107 -7.11 2.23 9.65
C ILE A 107 -7.02 2.51 11.16
N PRO A 108 -7.74 3.50 11.70
CA PRO A 108 -7.65 3.91 13.12
C PRO A 108 -7.85 2.82 14.17
N ASN A 109 -8.51 1.71 13.81
CA ASN A 109 -8.72 0.56 14.69
C ASN A 109 -7.47 -0.34 14.82
N GLY A 110 -6.36 0.01 14.17
CA GLY A 110 -5.12 -0.75 14.14
C GLY A 110 -5.02 -1.75 12.99
N ASP A 111 -6.05 -1.86 12.15
CA ASP A 111 -6.01 -2.69 10.94
C ASP A 111 -5.23 -1.97 9.82
N ARG A 112 -4.72 -2.77 8.88
CA ARG A 112 -4.11 -2.30 7.65
C ARG A 112 -4.81 -2.90 6.46
N TRP A 113 -5.00 -2.11 5.41
CA TRP A 113 -5.54 -2.59 4.14
C TRP A 113 -4.48 -2.52 3.03
N ASP A 114 -4.20 -3.67 2.46
CA ASP A 114 -3.33 -3.81 1.29
C ASP A 114 -4.19 -3.63 0.02
N VAL A 115 -4.25 -2.38 -0.45
CA VAL A 115 -5.11 -1.98 -1.56
C VAL A 115 -4.65 -2.62 -2.88
N ILE A 116 -3.33 -2.71 -3.09
CA ILE A 116 -2.75 -3.31 -4.29
C ILE A 116 -3.11 -4.80 -4.37
N LYS A 117 -2.96 -5.53 -3.26
CA LYS A 117 -3.36 -6.93 -3.18
C LYS A 117 -4.87 -7.12 -3.43
N PHE A 118 -5.69 -6.19 -2.94
CA PHE A 118 -7.13 -6.21 -3.23
C PHE A 118 -7.43 -6.01 -4.71
N CYS A 119 -6.75 -5.08 -5.39
CA CYS A 119 -6.87 -4.88 -6.84
C CYS A 119 -6.45 -6.11 -7.63
N HIS A 120 -5.35 -6.78 -7.24
CA HIS A 120 -4.93 -8.04 -7.86
C HIS A 120 -5.99 -9.13 -7.71
N TRP A 121 -6.52 -9.32 -6.50
CA TRP A 121 -7.59 -10.30 -6.27
C TRP A 121 -8.82 -10.01 -7.13
N ARG A 122 -9.18 -8.73 -7.31
CA ARG A 122 -10.26 -8.31 -8.21
C ARG A 122 -9.96 -8.64 -9.68
N GLU A 123 -8.75 -8.34 -10.15
CA GLU A 123 -8.28 -8.60 -11.51
C GLU A 123 -8.25 -10.10 -11.84
N GLU A 124 -7.91 -10.94 -10.87
CA GLU A 124 -7.97 -12.42 -10.96
C GLU A 124 -9.41 -12.98 -11.02
N GLY A 125 -10.44 -12.12 -10.98
CA GLY A 125 -11.84 -12.49 -11.15
C GLY A 125 -12.61 -12.72 -9.86
N ALA A 126 -12.14 -12.19 -8.73
CA ALA A 126 -12.91 -12.21 -7.48
C ALA A 126 -14.29 -11.53 -7.63
N PRO A 127 -15.32 -12.02 -6.91
CA PRO A 127 -16.69 -11.53 -7.04
C PRO A 127 -16.93 -10.16 -6.37
N SER A 128 -16.08 -9.78 -5.41
CA SER A 128 -16.21 -8.50 -4.71
C SER A 128 -15.88 -7.33 -5.65
N ARG A 129 -16.69 -6.26 -5.64
CA ARG A 129 -16.42 -5.07 -6.44
C ARG A 129 -15.42 -4.15 -5.74
N LEU A 130 -14.71 -3.32 -6.51
CA LEU A 130 -13.82 -2.30 -5.96
C LEU A 130 -14.56 -1.37 -4.99
N LEU A 131 -15.77 -0.93 -5.36
CA LEU A 131 -16.59 -0.03 -4.54
C LEU A 131 -16.96 -0.66 -3.19
N ASP A 132 -17.28 -1.96 -3.16
CA ASP A 132 -17.61 -2.66 -1.91
C ASP A 132 -16.43 -2.64 -0.93
N GLY A 133 -15.21 -2.84 -1.45
CA GLY A 133 -13.98 -2.73 -0.67
C GLY A 133 -13.77 -1.32 -0.13
N VAL A 134 -13.91 -0.30 -0.97
CA VAL A 134 -13.81 1.11 -0.57
C VAL A 134 -14.80 1.45 0.54
N LEU A 135 -16.08 1.10 0.38
CA LEU A 135 -17.13 1.41 1.35
C LEU A 135 -16.92 0.68 2.68
N GLU A 136 -16.53 -0.59 2.65
CA GLU A 136 -16.26 -1.36 3.86
C GLU A 136 -15.08 -0.78 4.65
N ILE A 137 -13.99 -0.40 3.98
CA ILE A 137 -12.82 0.17 4.64
C ILE A 137 -13.11 1.60 5.13
N ALA A 138 -13.81 2.42 4.34
CA ALA A 138 -14.24 3.75 4.77
C ALA A 138 -15.15 3.68 6.00
N LYS A 139 -16.05 2.68 6.08
CA LYS A 139 -16.89 2.44 7.25
C LYS A 139 -16.07 2.05 8.49
N ARG A 140 -15.07 1.17 8.34
CA ARG A 140 -14.15 0.80 9.44
C ARG A 140 -13.32 1.98 9.92
N GLY A 141 -12.87 2.82 9.01
CA GLY A 141 -12.21 4.07 9.34
C GLY A 141 -13.17 5.04 10.04
N GLY A 142 -14.40 5.17 9.54
CA GLY A 142 -15.47 6.05 10.04
C GLY A 142 -16.01 5.72 11.43
N GLY A 143 -15.86 4.48 11.86
CA GLY A 143 -16.35 3.96 13.13
C GLY A 143 -15.52 4.39 14.33
N GLY A 144 -15.50 5.69 14.63
CA GLY A 144 -15.02 6.27 15.87
C GLY A 144 -15.99 7.33 16.36
N ALA A 145 -17.08 6.90 16.99
CA ALA A 145 -17.95 7.73 17.80
C ALA A 145 -17.64 7.50 19.29
#